data_AF-F9ELX4-F1
#
_entry.id   AF-F9ELX4-F1
#
_cell.length_a   1.000
_cell.length_b   1.000
_cell.length_c   1.000
_cell.angle_alpha   90.00
_cell.angle_beta   90.00
_cell.angle_gamma   90.00
#
_symmetry.space_group_name_H-M   'P 1'
#
loop_
_entity.id
_entity.type
_entity.pdbx_description
1 polymer ?
#
loop_
_entity_poly.entity_id
_entity_poly.type
_entity_poly.pdbx_seq_one_letter_code
_entity_poly.pdbx_strand_id
1 'polypeptide(L)' 'MWWENILYELIGKQDINVKNIENRFWAEVDYIEDYERILKFRKYNINYNIAIEKKK' A
#
# COMPACT_ATOMS: atom_id res chain seq x y z
N MET A 1 16.21 6.21 9.07
CA MET A 1 16.85 5.26 8.13
C MET A 1 15.83 4.17 7.85
N TRP A 2 15.60 3.84 6.58
CA TRP A 2 14.56 2.88 6.15
C TRP A 2 15.20 1.56 5.71
N TRP A 3 14.43 0.47 5.69
CA TRP A 3 14.93 -0.85 5.25
C TRP A 3 15.38 -0.84 3.78
N GLU A 4 14.77 0.00 2.95
CA GLU A 4 15.14 0.18 1.53
C GLU A 4 16.57 0.67 1.36
N ASN A 5 17.07 1.54 2.27
CA ASN A 5 18.43 2.05 2.20
C ASN A 5 19.45 0.91 2.32
N ILE A 6 19.17 -0.10 3.15
CA ILE A 6 20.02 -1.28 3.28
C ILE A 6 20.05 -2.06 1.97
N LEU A 7 18.91 -2.19 1.28
CA LEU A 7 18.87 -2.87 -0.03
C LEU A 7 19.67 -2.12 -1.09
N TYR A 8 19.59 -0.78 -1.11
CA TYR A 8 20.40 0.03 -2.02
C TYR A 8 21.90 -0.10 -1.74
N GLU A 9 22.30 -0.18 -0.48
CA GLU A 9 23.69 -0.40 -0.09
C GLU A 9 24.26 -1.76 -0.52
N LEU A 10 23.39 -2.75 -0.79
CA LEU A 10 23.74 -4.09 -1.24
C LEU A 10 23.86 -4.22 -2.76
N ILE A 11 23.41 -3.22 -3.53
CA ILE A 11 23.52 -3.23 -5.00
C ILE A 11 24.98 -3.40 -5.42
N GLY A 12 25.24 -4.41 -6.27
CA GLY A 12 26.58 -4.73 -6.77
C GLY A 12 27.50 -5.44 -5.77
N LYS A 13 27.06 -5.66 -4.52
CA LYS A 13 27.80 -6.42 -3.50
C LYS A 13 27.23 -7.83 -3.32
N GLN A 14 25.92 -7.99 -3.48
CA GLN A 14 25.22 -9.26 -3.34
C GLN A 14 24.05 -9.32 -4.33
N ASP A 15 23.81 -10.49 -4.89
CA ASP A 15 22.63 -10.72 -5.71
C ASP A 15 21.36 -10.70 -4.84
N ILE A 16 20.41 -9.85 -5.22
CA ILE A 16 19.10 -9.73 -4.59
C ILE A 16 18.08 -10.42 -5.50
N ASN A 17 17.64 -11.61 -5.09
CA ASN A 17 16.69 -12.41 -5.88
C ASN A 17 15.25 -11.89 -5.70
N VAL A 18 14.58 -11.59 -6.81
CA VAL A 18 13.18 -11.14 -6.83
C VAL A 18 12.30 -12.21 -7.45
N LYS A 19 11.11 -12.43 -6.88
CA LYS A 19 10.10 -13.35 -7.41
C LYS A 19 8.88 -12.56 -7.88
N ASN A 20 8.49 -12.76 -9.13
CA ASN A 20 7.25 -12.21 -9.66
C ASN A 20 6.04 -12.90 -9.00
N ILE A 21 5.05 -12.10 -8.59
CA ILE A 21 3.85 -12.54 -7.86
C ILE A 21 2.56 -12.18 -8.62
N GLU A 22 2.56 -12.40 -9.93
CA GLU A 22 1.41 -12.12 -10.82
C GLU A 22 0.08 -12.66 -10.28
N ASN A 23 -1.02 -12.01 -10.70
CA ASN A 23 -2.39 -12.29 -10.29
C ASN A 23 -2.65 -12.11 -8.78
N ARG A 24 -1.72 -11.50 -8.04
CA ARG A 24 -1.94 -11.05 -6.66
C ARG A 24 -2.07 -9.53 -6.64
N PHE A 25 -2.91 -9.04 -5.72
CA PHE A 25 -3.03 -7.61 -5.44
C PHE A 25 -2.23 -7.31 -4.18
N TRP A 26 -1.33 -6.33 -4.27
CA TRP A 26 -0.60 -5.77 -3.14
C TRP A 26 -0.69 -4.25 -3.21
N ALA A 27 -0.97 -3.63 -2.07
CA ALA A 27 -0.90 -2.20 -1.88
C ALA A 27 -0.51 -1.97 -0.42
N GLU A 28 0.45 -1.09 -0.19
CA GLU A 28 0.64 -0.44 1.10
C GLU A 28 -0.59 0.43 1.39
N VAL A 29 -1.05 0.48 2.64
CA VAL A 29 -2.28 1.19 3.03
C VAL A 29 -1.88 2.37 3.91
N ASP A 30 -1.45 3.44 3.28
CA ASP A 30 -1.01 4.66 3.97
C ASP A 30 -2.13 5.72 4.00
N TYR A 31 -3.00 5.71 2.99
CA TYR A 31 -4.14 6.63 2.89
C TYR A 31 -5.45 5.87 2.66
N ILE A 32 -6.58 6.58 2.81
CA ILE A 32 -7.91 5.96 2.65
C ILE A 32 -8.14 5.49 1.20
N GLU A 33 -7.55 6.16 0.23
CA GLU A 33 -7.61 5.85 -1.19
C GLU A 33 -6.97 4.48 -1.52
N ASP A 34 -5.96 4.06 -0.75
CA ASP A 34 -5.35 2.72 -0.90
C ASP A 34 -6.32 1.63 -0.46
N TYR A 35 -7.05 1.90 0.61
CA TYR A 35 -8.12 1.01 1.07
C TYR A 35 -9.29 0.95 0.08
N GLU A 36 -9.66 2.09 -0.52
CA GLU A 36 -10.67 2.13 -1.60
C GLU A 36 -10.25 1.29 -2.81
N ARG A 37 -8.97 1.34 -3.21
CA ARG A 37 -8.42 0.50 -4.29
C ARG A 37 -8.52 -0.99 -3.98
N ILE A 38 -8.22 -1.39 -2.74
CA ILE A 38 -8.39 -2.79 -2.29
C ILE A 38 -9.85 -3.22 -2.43
N LEU A 39 -10.78 -2.39 -1.96
CA LEU A 39 -12.19 -2.72 -2.00
C LEU A 39 -12.73 -2.78 -3.42
N LYS A 40 -12.31 -1.87 -4.30
CA LYS A 40 -12.61 -1.92 -5.73
C LYS A 40 -12.10 -3.21 -6.38
N PHE A 41 -10.85 -3.60 -6.12
CA PHE A 41 -10.29 -4.86 -6.62
C PHE A 41 -11.12 -6.07 -6.16
N ARG A 42 -11.61 -6.03 -4.92
CA ARG A 42 -12.45 -7.07 -4.31
C ARG A 42 -13.94 -6.96 -4.65
N LYS A 43 -14.35 -5.97 -5.47
CA LYS A 43 -15.74 -5.70 -5.86
C LYS A 43 -16.68 -5.33 -4.70
N TYR A 44 -16.17 -4.64 -3.70
CA TYR A 44 -16.96 -4.03 -2.63
C TYR A 44 -17.21 -2.55 -2.92
N ASN A 45 -18.32 -2.03 -2.40
CA ASN A 45 -18.66 -0.61 -2.42
C ASN A 45 -18.51 -0.02 -1.01
N ILE A 46 -17.99 1.21 -0.91
CA ILE A 46 -17.95 1.96 0.34
C ILE A 46 -19.02 3.04 0.30
N ASN A 47 -19.75 3.19 1.40
CA ASN A 47 -20.64 4.31 1.64
C ASN A 47 -20.05 5.17 2.77
N TYR A 48 -19.70 6.41 2.46
CA TYR A 48 -19.23 7.37 3.46
C TYR A 48 -20.39 8.19 4.00
N ASN A 49 -20.73 8.00 5.28
CA ASN A 49 -21.63 8.87 6.02
C ASN A 49 -20.81 9.62 7.07
N ILE A 50 -20.30 10.79 6.69
CA ILE A 50 -19.50 11.64 7.56
C ILE A 50 -20.32 12.88 7.89
N ALA A 51 -20.62 13.07 9.18
CA ALA A 51 -21.21 14.30 9.70
C ALA A 51 -20.09 15.14 10.35
N ILE A 52 -20.04 16.42 10.01
CA ILE A 52 -19.05 17.36 10.55
C ILE A 52 -19.77 18.35 11.44
N GLU A 53 -19.39 18.38 12.71
CA GLU A 53 -19.90 19.34 13.68
C GLU A 53 -18.80 20.28 14.15
N LYS A 54 -19.14 21.57 14.30
CA LYS A 54 -18.24 22.56 14.86
C LYS A 54 -18.30 22.47 16.39
N LYS A 55 -17.15 22.23 17.04
CA LYS A 55 -17.04 22.38 18.50
C LYS A 55 -17.34 23.83 18.88
N LYS A 56 -18.31 24.00 19.77
CA LYS A 56 -18.59 25.27 20.46
C LYS A 56 -17.53 25.53 21.53
#